data_AF-A0A1Y3MSJ2-F1
#
_entry.id   AF-A0A1Y3MSJ2-F1
#
_cell.length_a   1.000
_cell.length_b   1.000
_cell.length_c   1.000
_cell.angle_alpha   90.00
_cell.angle_beta   90.00
_cell.angle_gamma   90.00
#
_symmetry.space_group_name_H-M   'P 1'
#
loop_
_entity.id
_entity.type
_entity.pdbx_description
1 polymer ?
#
loop_
_entity_poly.entity_id
_entity_poly.type
_entity_poly.pdbx_seq_one_letter_code
_entity_poly.pdbx_strand_id
1 'polypeptide(L)'
;IRRPPRFFGERIMVEAFIAHCKTNFESFPNHFPNEERKVHYLLNNMGGQAYQWASKLLTRYPNIRQSSNEFIKRIRNTFGDPDLE
;
A
#
# COMPACT_ATOMS: atom_id res chain seq x y z
N ILE A 1 -0.80 -6.99 -15.76
CA ILE A 1 -0.69 -6.71 -14.30
C ILE A 1 -1.55 -7.71 -13.53
N ARG A 2 -1.01 -8.38 -12.51
CA ARG A 2 -1.78 -9.28 -11.63
C ARG A 2 -2.46 -8.48 -10.53
N ARG A 3 -3.73 -8.72 -10.23
CA ARG A 3 -4.41 -8.07 -9.09
C ARG A 3 -3.85 -8.64 -7.77
N PRO A 4 -3.40 -7.79 -6.83
CA PRO A 4 -3.04 -8.24 -5.50
C PRO A 4 -4.26 -8.79 -4.76
N PRO A 5 -4.05 -9.62 -3.74
CA PRO A 5 -5.12 -9.96 -2.81
C PRO A 5 -5.69 -8.67 -2.22
N ARG A 6 -7.02 -8.57 -2.14
CA ARG A 6 -7.64 -7.42 -1.47
C ARG A 6 -7.26 -7.48 0.01
N PHE A 7 -6.63 -6.41 0.49
CA PHE A 7 -6.20 -6.29 1.87
C PHE A 7 -7.24 -5.47 2.65
N PHE A 8 -7.84 -6.06 3.69
CA PHE A 8 -8.87 -5.41 4.50
C PHE A 8 -8.38 -5.01 5.89
N GLY A 9 -7.10 -5.21 6.21
CA GLY A 9 -6.50 -4.85 7.50
C GLY A 9 -5.97 -6.04 8.30
N GLU A 10 -6.04 -7.25 7.76
CA GLU A 10 -5.57 -8.47 8.43
C GLU A 10 -4.04 -8.50 8.52
N ARG A 11 -3.49 -8.53 9.73
CA ARG A 11 -2.04 -8.54 9.99
C ARG A 11 -1.27 -9.58 9.20
N ILE A 12 -1.79 -10.80 9.13
CA ILE A 12 -1.18 -11.92 8.39
C ILE A 12 -1.08 -11.67 6.88
N MET A 13 -1.87 -10.74 6.33
CA MET A 13 -1.91 -10.44 4.90
C MET A 13 -1.05 -9.25 4.50
N VAL A 14 -0.55 -8.46 5.45
CA VAL A 14 0.16 -7.19 5.19
C VAL A 14 1.39 -7.39 4.31
N GLU A 15 2.27 -8.31 4.68
CA GLU A 15 3.51 -8.54 3.93
C GLU A 15 3.24 -9.16 2.56
N ALA A 16 2.29 -10.09 2.45
CA ALA A 16 1.89 -10.66 1.17
C ALA A 16 1.32 -9.59 0.22
N PHE A 17 0.48 -8.69 0.74
CA PHE A 17 -0.08 -7.56 0.00
C PHE A 17 1.01 -6.59 -0.48
N ILE A 18 1.94 -6.19 0.41
CA ILE A 18 3.03 -5.27 0.09
C ILE A 18 3.97 -5.89 -0.95
N ALA A 19 4.38 -7.14 -0.75
CA ALA A 19 5.26 -7.87 -1.66
C ALA A 19 4.66 -7.94 -3.07
N HIS A 20 3.38 -8.32 -3.18
CA HIS A 20 2.70 -8.38 -4.47
C HIS A 20 2.65 -7.02 -5.17
N CYS A 21 2.37 -5.94 -4.42
CA CYS A 21 2.38 -4.59 -4.98
C CYS A 21 3.77 -4.18 -5.48
N LYS A 22 4.83 -4.44 -4.70
CA LYS A 22 6.22 -4.17 -5.10
C LYS A 22 6.62 -4.93 -6.36
N THR A 23 6.32 -6.23 -6.42
CA THR A 23 6.58 -7.04 -7.63
C THR A 23 5.90 -6.46 -8.86
N ASN A 24 4.67 -5.94 -8.75
CA ASN A 24 4.00 -5.29 -9.88
C ASN A 24 4.66 -3.96 -10.28
N PHE A 25 5.15 -3.17 -9.31
CA PHE A 25 5.88 -1.93 -9.60
C PHE A 25 7.16 -2.21 -10.39
N GLU A 26 7.88 -3.26 -10.00
CA GLU A 26 9.12 -3.71 -10.65
C GLU A 26 8.86 -4.35 -12.03
N SER A 27 7.82 -5.16 -12.14
CA SER A 27 7.51 -5.90 -13.37
C SER A 27 6.87 -5.02 -14.46
N PHE A 28 6.21 -3.93 -14.08
CA PHE A 28 5.45 -3.07 -15.00
C PHE A 28 5.78 -1.57 -14.78
N PRO A 29 7.06 -1.15 -14.89
CA PRO A 29 7.47 0.22 -14.56
C PRO A 29 6.72 1.29 -15.37
N ASN A 30 6.39 1.00 -16.64
CA ASN A 30 5.60 1.89 -17.50
C ASN A 30 4.18 2.15 -16.99
N HIS A 31 3.61 1.24 -16.19
CA HIS A 31 2.32 1.43 -15.54
C HIS A 31 2.41 2.19 -14.22
N PHE A 32 3.61 2.34 -13.66
CA PHE A 32 3.89 3.02 -12.39
C PHE A 32 5.00 4.09 -12.54
N PRO A 33 4.84 5.06 -13.48
CA PRO A 33 5.87 6.05 -13.81
C PRO A 33 6.19 7.05 -12.68
N ASN A 34 5.36 7.12 -11.63
CA ASN A 34 5.57 8.02 -10.50
C ASN A 34 5.05 7.41 -9.19
N GLU A 35 5.47 7.99 -8.07
CA GLU A 35 5.11 7.52 -6.73
C GLU A 35 3.61 7.63 -6.44
N GLU A 36 2.95 8.68 -6.92
CA GLU A 36 1.49 8.86 -6.73
C GLU A 36 0.71 7.69 -7.33
N ARG A 37 1.09 7.22 -8.52
CA ARG A 37 0.46 6.08 -9.18
C ARG A 37 0.68 4.77 -8.41
N LYS A 38 1.84 4.60 -7.76
CA LYS A 38 2.11 3.47 -6.85
C LYS A 38 1.23 3.55 -5.59
N VAL A 39 1.11 4.74 -4.98
CA VAL A 39 0.24 4.96 -3.81
C VAL A 39 -1.22 4.71 -4.14
N HIS A 40 -1.71 5.22 -5.28
CA HIS A 40 -3.08 4.96 -5.74
C HIS A 40 -3.31 3.47 -6.01
N TYR A 41 -2.31 2.77 -6.53
CA TYR A 41 -2.41 1.33 -6.73
C TYR A 41 -2.54 0.57 -5.40
N LEU A 42 -1.72 0.91 -4.40
CA LEU A 42 -1.86 0.35 -3.05
C LEU A 42 -3.27 0.62 -2.51
N LEU A 43 -3.72 1.88 -2.53
CA LEU A 43 -5.05 2.28 -2.03
C LEU A 43 -6.19 1.52 -2.72
N ASN A 44 -6.17 1.42 -4.06
CA ASN A 44 -7.24 0.78 -4.84
C ASN A 44 -7.34 -0.74 -4.63
N ASN A 45 -6.32 -1.37 -4.05
CA ASN A 45 -6.33 -2.78 -3.70
C ASN A 45 -6.57 -3.01 -2.19
N MET A 46 -6.81 -1.95 -1.43
CA MET A 46 -7.34 -2.05 -0.07
C MET A 46 -8.87 -2.09 -0.08
N GLY A 47 -9.45 -2.74 0.92
CA GLY A 47 -10.89 -2.71 1.18
C GLY A 47 -11.19 -2.45 2.65
N GLY A 48 -12.48 -2.32 2.98
CA GLY A 48 -12.97 -2.23 4.36
C GLY A 48 -12.25 -1.19 5.20
N GLN A 49 -11.85 -1.57 6.42
CA GLN A 49 -11.16 -0.69 7.37
C GLN A 49 -9.79 -0.22 6.86
N ALA A 50 -9.05 -1.03 6.09
CA ALA A 50 -7.76 -0.62 5.53
C ALA A 50 -7.92 0.53 4.54
N TYR A 51 -8.90 0.47 3.64
CA TYR A 51 -9.20 1.57 2.72
C TYR A 51 -9.64 2.83 3.47
N GLN A 52 -10.52 2.70 4.47
CA GLN A 52 -10.99 3.84 5.26
C GLN A 52 -9.84 4.53 6.01
N TRP A 53 -8.95 3.76 6.62
CA TRP A 53 -7.73 4.29 7.26
C TRP A 53 -6.84 5.01 6.24
N ALA A 54 -6.56 4.37 5.11
CA ALA A 54 -5.67 4.92 4.09
C ALA A 54 -6.22 6.21 3.47
N SER A 55 -7.52 6.25 3.18
CA SER A 55 -8.19 7.44 2.69
C SER A 55 -8.05 8.61 3.68
N LYS A 56 -8.33 8.39 4.96
CA LYS A 56 -8.17 9.42 6.02
C LYS A 56 -6.72 9.88 6.14
N LEU A 57 -5.76 8.95 6.10
CA LEU A 57 -4.33 9.26 6.17
C LEU A 57 -3.91 10.17 5.01
N LEU A 58 -4.30 9.86 3.78
CA LEU A 58 -3.95 10.63 2.58
C LEU A 58 -4.66 11.98 2.51
N THR A 59 -5.86 12.10 3.08
CA THR A 59 -6.53 13.40 3.24
C THR A 59 -5.81 14.28 4.25
N ARG A 60 -5.31 13.71 5.36
CA ARG A 60 -4.62 14.46 6.40
C ARG A 60 -3.17 14.82 6.04
N TYR A 61 -2.49 13.95 5.29
CA TYR A 61 -1.08 14.07 4.92
C TYR A 61 -0.90 13.83 3.42
N PRO A 62 -1.24 14.81 2.56
CA PRO A 62 -1.22 14.64 1.11
C PRO A 62 0.19 14.38 0.55
N ASN A 63 1.23 14.83 1.25
CA ASN A 63 2.64 14.61 0.90
C ASN A 63 3.04 13.12 0.88
N ILE A 64 2.32 12.25 1.60
CA ILE A 64 2.57 10.80 1.57
C ILE A 64 2.40 10.23 0.15
N ARG A 65 1.57 10.85 -0.71
CA ARG A 65 1.41 10.43 -2.12
C ARG A 65 2.70 10.50 -2.93
N GLN A 66 3.67 11.29 -2.47
CA GLN A 66 4.95 11.48 -3.16
C GLN A 66 5.98 10.38 -2.80
N SER A 67 5.66 9.46 -1.90
CA SER A 67 6.56 8.36 -1.53
C SER A 67 5.77 7.09 -1.21
N SER A 68 5.79 6.13 -2.14
CA SER A 68 5.18 4.82 -1.90
C SER A 68 5.85 4.07 -0.75
N ASN A 69 7.15 4.29 -0.53
CA ASN A 69 7.87 3.72 0.61
C ASN A 69 7.36 4.25 1.96
N GLU A 70 7.13 5.55 2.08
CA GLU A 70 6.56 6.14 3.30
C GLU A 70 5.14 5.62 3.56
N PHE A 71 4.34 5.47 2.49
CA PHE A 71 3.01 4.90 2.62
C PHE A 71 3.07 3.42 3.07
N ILE A 72 3.96 2.61 2.48
CA ILE A 72 4.20 1.22 2.88
C ILE A 72 4.63 1.13 4.35
N LYS A 73 5.53 1.99 4.81
CA LYS A 73 5.95 2.05 6.21
C LYS A 73 4.76 2.28 7.13
N ARG A 74 3.85 3.20 6.79
CA ARG A 74 2.64 3.45 7.60
C ARG A 74 1.67 2.29 7.59
N ILE A 75 1.56 1.55 6.48
CA ILE A 75 0.75 0.32 6.42
C ILE A 75 1.31 -0.70 7.42
N ARG A 76 2.62 -0.94 7.40
CA ARG A 76 3.29 -1.85 8.34
C ARG A 76 3.12 -1.41 9.79
N ASN A 77 3.33 -0.14 10.09
CA ASN A 77 3.17 0.37 11.45
C ASN A 77 1.73 0.27 11.98
N THR A 78 0.73 0.26 11.10
CA THR A 78 -0.68 0.22 11.50
C THR A 78 -1.23 -1.19 11.57
N PHE A 79 -0.88 -2.04 10.60
CA PHE A 79 -1.49 -3.37 10.44
C PHE A 79 -0.47 -4.51 10.57
N GLY A 80 0.81 -4.21 10.44
CA GLY A 80 1.88 -5.20 10.46
C GLY A 80 2.19 -5.72 11.85
N ASP A 81 3.24 -6.53 11.89
CA ASP A 81 3.77 -7.11 13.09
C ASP A 81 4.89 -6.22 13.66
N PRO A 82 4.81 -5.75 14.91
CA PRO A 82 5.93 -5.00 15.52
C PRO A 82 7.20 -5.85 15.68
N ASP A 83 7.10 -7.18 15.62
CA ASP A 83 8.24 -8.10 15.82
C ASP A 83 8.94 -8.52 14.51
N LEU A 84 8.50 -8.01 13.35
CA LEU A 84 9.09 -8.30 12.02
C LEU A 84 10.05 -7.21 11.50
N GLU A 85 10.45 -6.24 12.33
CA GLU A 85 11.49 -5.24 11.99
C GLU A 85 12.92 -5.68 12.34
#